data_AF-A0A2N9XV60-F1
#
_entry.id   AF-A0A2N9XV60-F1
#
_cell.length_a   1.000
_cell.length_b   1.000
_cell.length_c   1.000
_cell.angle_alpha   90.00
_cell.angle_beta   90.00
_cell.angle_gamma   90.00
#
_symmetry.space_group_name_H-M   'P 1'
#
loop_
_entity.id
_entity.type
_entity.pdbx_description
1 polymer ?
#
loop_
_entity_poly.entity_id
_entity_poly.type
_entity_poly.pdbx_seq_one_letter_code
_entity_poly.pdbx_strand_id
1 'polypeptide(L)'
;GDFDSSKQAQKYQRPPITYQLPIEGFDFQYRLTDGAVMSYREQTEEDYLRDNRTLIPQGKPFPWGHIIVYNIVDPHQPLNFNKALAGDLQATKTVNKFDYFEQPQKIFGLTYLQANNGIDPSTNQPWQDNISGPDILISKNAQGEIKTYIQCDFIGDVQQCKHQFYLDNLPILIRITYNRQYLKLWQQTEKNIASILDSWVVTDKGALIKKQAGKM
;
A
#
# COMPACT_ATOMS: atom_id res chain seq x y z
N GLY A 1 -20.27 -2.56 16.94
CA GLY A 1 -19.56 -1.91 18.05
C GLY A 1 -20.59 -1.31 18.95
N ASP A 2 -20.64 -1.72 20.21
CA ASP A 2 -21.55 -1.15 21.20
C ASP A 2 -21.22 0.33 21.39
N PHE A 3 -22.18 1.19 21.12
CA PHE A 3 -22.09 2.61 21.47
C PHE A 3 -22.44 2.75 22.96
N ASP A 4 -21.52 3.31 23.74
CA ASP A 4 -21.76 3.63 25.16
C ASP A 4 -22.99 4.56 25.30
N SER A 5 -24.04 4.05 25.95
CA SER A 5 -25.30 4.76 26.18
C SER A 5 -25.32 5.51 27.51
N SER A 6 -24.17 5.76 28.13
CA SER A 6 -24.07 6.48 29.40
C SER A 6 -24.62 7.92 29.32
N LYS A 7 -25.13 8.44 30.45
CA LYS A 7 -25.57 9.85 30.58
C LYS A 7 -24.42 10.85 30.31
N GLN A 8 -23.18 10.40 30.35
CA GLN A 8 -21.98 11.17 30.03
C GLN A 8 -21.80 11.29 28.51
N ALA A 9 -21.99 10.20 27.75
CA ALA A 9 -21.98 10.21 26.29
C ALA A 9 -23.10 11.10 25.72
N GLN A 10 -24.28 11.12 26.35
CA GLN A 10 -25.40 12.01 25.95
C GLN A 10 -25.14 13.50 26.19
N LYS A 11 -24.19 13.85 27.07
CA LYS A 11 -23.79 15.24 27.37
C LYS A 11 -22.54 15.68 26.62
N TYR A 12 -21.93 14.80 25.84
CA TYR A 12 -20.73 15.13 25.07
C TYR A 12 -21.10 16.05 23.92
N GLN A 13 -20.74 17.33 24.02
CA GLN A 13 -20.71 18.20 22.87
C GLN A 13 -19.40 17.97 22.13
N ARG A 14 -19.50 17.39 20.93
CA ARG A 14 -18.34 17.26 20.04
C ARG A 14 -17.76 18.67 19.84
N PRO A 15 -16.44 18.86 20.05
CA PRO A 15 -15.80 20.13 19.74
C PRO A 15 -16.13 20.55 18.30
N PRO A 16 -16.22 21.85 18.00
CA PRO A 16 -16.34 22.31 16.63
C PRO A 16 -15.22 21.68 15.79
N ILE A 17 -15.57 21.09 14.64
CA ILE A 17 -14.58 20.62 13.68
C ILE A 17 -13.84 21.88 13.20
N THR A 18 -12.63 22.09 13.70
CA THR A 18 -11.76 23.16 13.22
C THR A 18 -10.78 22.54 12.23
N TYR A 19 -10.59 23.17 11.06
CA TYR A 19 -9.53 22.82 10.10
C TYR A 19 -8.11 23.14 10.65
N GLN A 20 -7.97 23.34 11.96
CA GLN A 20 -6.69 23.62 12.63
C GLN A 20 -5.86 22.33 12.81
N LEU A 21 -6.49 21.15 12.75
CA LEU A 21 -5.77 19.89 12.81
C LEU A 21 -5.22 19.53 11.42
N PRO A 22 -3.93 19.17 11.30
CA PRO A 22 -3.37 18.66 10.07
C PRO A 22 -4.18 17.46 9.56
N ILE A 23 -4.34 17.36 8.24
CA ILE A 23 -4.93 16.16 7.62
C ILE A 23 -4.05 14.96 8.01
N GLU A 24 -4.62 13.97 8.69
CA GLU A 24 -3.92 12.74 9.09
C GLU A 24 -3.71 11.80 7.90
N GLY A 25 -4.64 11.82 6.95
CA GLY A 25 -4.53 11.09 5.69
C GLY A 25 -5.76 11.25 4.81
N PHE A 26 -5.65 10.74 3.59
CA PHE A 26 -6.74 10.66 2.62
C PHE A 26 -6.52 9.46 1.71
N ASP A 27 -7.54 9.07 0.96
CA ASP A 27 -7.48 7.93 0.06
C ASP A 27 -8.08 8.22 -1.32
N PHE A 28 -7.67 7.43 -2.30
CA PHE A 28 -8.22 7.47 -3.66
C PHE A 28 -7.99 6.13 -4.37
N GLN A 29 -8.75 5.90 -5.45
CA GLN A 29 -8.56 4.72 -6.32
C GLN A 29 -7.70 5.09 -7.52
N TYR A 30 -6.76 4.22 -7.87
CA TYR A 30 -5.84 4.39 -8.99
C TYR A 30 -5.78 3.13 -9.83
N ARG A 31 -5.86 3.28 -11.15
CA ARG A 31 -5.79 2.16 -12.09
C ARG A 31 -4.36 1.91 -12.53
N LEU A 32 -3.82 0.73 -12.19
CA LEU A 32 -2.43 0.37 -12.41
C LEU A 32 -2.04 0.24 -13.89
N THR A 33 -3.01 0.01 -14.78
CA THR A 33 -2.74 -0.21 -16.21
C THR A 33 -2.46 1.07 -17.00
N ASP A 34 -3.16 2.16 -16.70
CA ASP A 34 -3.07 3.41 -17.47
C ASP A 34 -2.98 4.68 -16.60
N GLY A 35 -3.00 4.54 -15.29
CA GLY A 35 -2.82 5.63 -14.34
C GLY A 35 -4.06 6.48 -14.07
N ALA A 36 -5.25 6.02 -14.45
CA ALA A 36 -6.48 6.74 -14.18
C ALA A 36 -6.76 6.87 -12.66
N VAL A 37 -7.30 8.01 -12.24
CA VAL A 37 -7.79 8.25 -10.87
C VAL A 37 -9.30 8.24 -10.91
N MET A 38 -9.94 7.50 -9.99
CA MET A 38 -11.39 7.45 -9.91
C MET A 38 -11.94 8.78 -9.40
N SER A 39 -12.95 9.30 -10.08
CA SER A 39 -13.64 10.54 -9.71
C SER A 39 -15.14 10.36 -9.84
N TYR A 40 -15.88 10.51 -8.73
CA TYR A 40 -17.35 10.46 -8.75
C TYR A 40 -18.01 11.60 -9.54
N ARG A 41 -17.23 12.62 -9.95
CA ARG A 41 -17.71 13.69 -10.86
C ARG A 41 -17.71 13.26 -12.32
N GLU A 42 -16.88 12.30 -12.67
CA GLU A 42 -16.66 11.85 -14.05
C GLU A 42 -17.13 10.40 -14.28
N GLN A 43 -17.30 9.62 -13.20
CA GLN A 43 -17.68 8.21 -13.24
C GLN A 43 -18.70 7.90 -12.14
N THR A 44 -19.75 7.17 -12.48
CA THR A 44 -20.67 6.57 -11.50
C THR A 44 -20.05 5.30 -10.90
N GLU A 45 -20.60 4.81 -9.77
CA GLU A 45 -20.22 3.50 -9.23
C GLU A 45 -20.46 2.38 -10.26
N GLU A 46 -21.47 2.54 -11.11
CA GLU A 46 -21.76 1.63 -12.22
C GLU A 46 -20.68 1.68 -13.30
N ASP A 47 -20.09 2.84 -13.62
CA ASP A 47 -18.97 2.95 -14.55
C ASP A 47 -17.71 2.25 -14.02
N TYR A 48 -17.44 2.38 -12.71
CA TYR A 48 -16.37 1.64 -12.03
C TYR A 48 -16.58 0.12 -12.07
N LEU A 49 -17.81 -0.34 -11.81
CA LEU A 49 -18.18 -1.75 -11.94
C LEU A 49 -18.22 -2.22 -13.40
N ARG A 50 -18.42 -1.31 -14.36
CA ARG A 50 -18.42 -1.60 -15.80
C ARG A 50 -17.01 -1.70 -16.34
N ASP A 51 -16.05 -0.91 -15.84
CA ASP A 51 -14.62 -1.10 -16.12
C ASP A 51 -14.19 -2.55 -15.83
N ASN A 52 -14.76 -3.16 -14.78
CA ASN A 52 -14.54 -4.57 -14.44
C ASN A 52 -14.98 -5.55 -15.57
N ARG A 53 -15.95 -5.14 -16.40
CA ARG A 53 -16.53 -5.96 -17.48
C ARG A 53 -16.00 -5.61 -18.87
N THR A 54 -15.54 -4.38 -19.09
CA THR A 54 -15.20 -3.87 -20.44
C THR A 54 -13.72 -3.57 -20.64
N LEU A 55 -12.97 -3.21 -19.58
CA LEU A 55 -11.55 -2.85 -19.67
C LEU A 55 -10.61 -3.96 -19.20
N ILE A 56 -11.14 -5.01 -18.57
CA ILE A 56 -10.35 -6.14 -18.10
C ILE A 56 -10.38 -7.24 -19.17
N PRO A 57 -9.25 -7.55 -19.82
CA PRO A 57 -9.17 -8.71 -20.71
C PRO A 57 -9.56 -9.97 -19.93
N GLN A 58 -10.29 -10.88 -20.59
CA GLN A 58 -10.73 -12.13 -19.97
C GLN A 58 -9.54 -12.85 -19.28
N GLY A 59 -9.71 -13.18 -18.00
CA GLY A 59 -8.67 -13.83 -17.18
C GLY A 59 -7.63 -12.89 -16.55
N LYS A 60 -7.79 -11.57 -16.66
CA LYS A 60 -6.98 -10.59 -15.92
C LYS A 60 -7.66 -10.16 -14.62
N PRO A 61 -6.88 -9.86 -13.56
CA PRO A 61 -7.43 -9.38 -12.30
C PRO A 61 -7.82 -7.91 -12.37
N PHE A 62 -8.65 -7.47 -11.43
CA PHE A 62 -9.08 -6.09 -11.29
C PHE A 62 -7.87 -5.12 -11.22
N PRO A 63 -7.76 -4.13 -12.12
CA PRO A 63 -6.56 -3.30 -12.28
C PRO A 63 -6.53 -2.07 -11.37
N TRP A 64 -7.53 -1.88 -10.51
CA TRP A 64 -7.55 -0.76 -9.58
C TRP A 64 -6.90 -1.15 -8.25
N GLY A 65 -6.13 -0.22 -7.71
CA GLY A 65 -5.60 -0.28 -6.36
C GLY A 65 -6.14 0.85 -5.51
N HIS A 66 -6.44 0.52 -4.26
CA HIS A 66 -6.84 1.48 -3.25
C HIS A 66 -5.59 2.09 -2.62
N ILE A 67 -5.44 3.40 -2.74
CA ILE A 67 -4.32 4.16 -2.21
C ILE A 67 -4.76 4.89 -0.97
N ILE A 68 -3.97 4.79 0.09
CA ILE A 68 -4.10 5.61 1.29
C ILE A 68 -2.80 6.37 1.49
N VAL A 69 -2.91 7.67 1.68
CA VAL A 69 -1.80 8.58 1.96
C VAL A 69 -1.92 9.02 3.41
N TYR A 70 -0.88 8.76 4.19
CA TYR A 70 -0.79 9.15 5.60
C TYR A 70 0.23 10.27 5.77
N ASN A 71 -0.16 11.29 6.51
CA ASN A 71 0.73 12.35 6.94
C ASN A 71 1.62 11.85 8.09
N ILE A 72 2.91 12.14 8.03
CA ILE A 72 3.87 11.80 9.08
C ILE A 72 4.06 13.05 9.93
N VAL A 73 3.44 13.02 11.11
CA VAL A 73 3.43 14.17 12.02
C VAL A 73 4.71 14.25 12.87
N ASP A 74 5.37 13.11 13.12
CA ASP A 74 6.64 13.07 13.85
C ASP A 74 7.82 13.39 12.92
N PRO A 75 8.49 14.55 13.07
CA PRO A 75 9.63 14.93 12.22
C PRO A 75 10.87 14.05 12.45
N HIS A 76 10.92 13.29 13.54
CA HIS A 76 12.03 12.39 13.85
C HIS A 76 11.81 10.97 13.34
N GLN A 77 10.62 10.66 12.80
CA GLN A 77 10.35 9.35 12.24
C GLN A 77 11.22 9.10 10.99
N PRO A 78 12.04 8.04 10.98
CA PRO A 78 12.81 7.69 9.78
C PRO A 78 11.89 7.35 8.61
N LEU A 79 12.14 7.96 7.44
CA LEU A 79 11.39 7.72 6.20
C LEU A 79 11.96 6.54 5.42
N ASN A 80 12.04 5.38 6.10
CA ASN A 80 12.49 4.11 5.56
C ASN A 80 11.87 2.93 6.31
N PHE A 81 11.91 1.75 5.69
CA PHE A 81 11.34 0.52 6.24
C PHE A 81 12.38 -0.42 6.89
N ASN A 82 13.58 0.07 7.23
CA ASN A 82 14.63 -0.77 7.81
C ASN A 82 14.19 -1.44 9.12
N LYS A 83 13.52 -0.67 10.00
CA LYS A 83 12.95 -1.20 11.25
C LYS A 83 11.78 -2.13 11.00
N ALA A 84 10.94 -1.85 9.99
CA ALA A 84 9.80 -2.68 9.65
C ALA A 84 10.26 -4.06 9.16
N LEU A 85 11.22 -4.12 8.24
CA LEU A 85 11.81 -5.39 7.79
C LEU A 85 12.46 -6.15 8.96
N ALA A 86 13.28 -5.49 9.78
CA ALA A 86 13.90 -6.14 10.93
C ALA A 86 12.87 -6.73 11.90
N GLY A 87 11.78 -5.99 12.16
CA GLY A 87 10.66 -6.45 12.97
C GLY A 87 9.97 -7.68 12.38
N ASP A 88 9.66 -7.66 11.07
CA ASP A 88 9.04 -8.79 10.39
C ASP A 88 9.93 -10.03 10.43
N LEU A 89 11.23 -9.89 10.14
CA LEU A 89 12.22 -10.99 10.21
C LEU A 89 12.40 -11.53 11.64
N GLN A 90 12.23 -10.70 12.66
CA GLN A 90 12.29 -11.14 14.06
C GLN A 90 11.01 -11.85 14.48
N ALA A 91 9.85 -11.34 14.07
CA ALA A 91 8.54 -11.91 14.39
C ALA A 91 8.35 -13.31 13.79
N THR A 92 8.93 -13.58 12.62
CA THR A 92 8.83 -14.92 12.03
C THR A 92 9.55 -15.99 12.85
N LYS A 93 10.70 -15.63 13.44
CA LYS A 93 11.47 -16.53 14.32
C LYS A 93 10.76 -16.86 15.63
N THR A 94 9.98 -15.93 16.17
CA THR A 94 9.40 -16.06 17.51
C THR A 94 7.92 -16.43 17.51
N VAL A 95 7.17 -16.03 16.48
CA VAL A 95 5.71 -16.19 16.42
C VAL A 95 5.29 -17.10 15.27
N ASN A 96 5.77 -16.83 14.06
CA ASN A 96 5.21 -17.47 12.87
C ASN A 96 5.88 -18.79 12.47
N LYS A 97 6.98 -19.18 13.13
CA LYS A 97 7.70 -20.46 12.92
C LYS A 97 8.19 -20.69 11.49
N PHE A 98 8.46 -19.64 10.72
CA PHE A 98 9.13 -19.75 9.42
C PHE A 98 10.23 -18.70 9.28
N ASP A 99 11.10 -18.86 8.30
CA ASP A 99 12.17 -17.92 7.99
C ASP A 99 11.97 -17.32 6.60
N TYR A 100 12.59 -16.16 6.38
CA TYR A 100 12.71 -15.55 5.06
C TYR A 100 14.12 -15.78 4.51
N PHE A 101 14.18 -16.15 3.23
CA PHE A 101 15.43 -16.34 2.51
C PHE A 101 15.53 -15.33 1.37
N GLU A 102 16.53 -14.46 1.44
CA GLU A 102 16.87 -13.58 0.33
C GLU A 102 17.30 -14.42 -0.87
N GLN A 103 16.63 -14.21 -1.99
CA GLN A 103 16.88 -14.93 -3.23
C GLN A 103 17.99 -14.24 -4.02
N PRO A 104 18.84 -15.02 -4.72
CA PRO A 104 19.91 -14.44 -5.55
C PRO A 104 19.35 -13.65 -6.73
N GLN A 105 18.15 -14.00 -7.20
CA GLN A 105 17.49 -13.33 -8.31
C GLN A 105 16.57 -12.22 -7.81
N LYS A 106 16.74 -11.02 -8.37
CA LYS A 106 15.82 -9.91 -8.16
C LYS A 106 14.53 -10.09 -8.98
N ILE A 107 13.41 -9.63 -8.43
CA ILE A 107 12.12 -9.64 -9.11
C ILE A 107 11.76 -8.20 -9.50
N PHE A 108 11.71 -7.91 -10.81
CA PHE A 108 11.45 -6.56 -11.33
C PHE A 108 12.36 -5.48 -10.71
N GLY A 109 13.63 -5.82 -10.45
CA GLY A 109 14.62 -4.94 -9.81
C GLY A 109 14.56 -4.88 -8.28
N LEU A 110 13.57 -5.51 -7.65
CA LEU A 110 13.42 -5.59 -6.19
C LEU A 110 14.26 -6.75 -5.60
N THR A 111 14.84 -6.52 -4.43
CA THR A 111 15.36 -7.62 -3.60
C THR A 111 14.18 -8.47 -3.14
N TYR A 112 14.26 -9.77 -3.34
CA TYR A 112 13.19 -10.71 -3.05
C TYR A 112 13.56 -11.58 -1.85
N LEU A 113 12.77 -11.48 -0.78
CA LEU A 113 12.83 -12.38 0.36
C LEU A 113 11.64 -13.32 0.29
N GLN A 114 11.92 -14.57 -0.03
CA GLN A 114 10.92 -15.61 -0.10
C GLN A 114 10.63 -16.13 1.32
N ALA A 115 9.35 -16.21 1.68
CA ALA A 115 8.95 -16.92 2.89
C ALA A 115 9.18 -18.43 2.70
N ASN A 116 9.74 -19.12 3.69
CA ASN A 116 9.87 -20.57 3.68
C ASN A 116 8.51 -21.25 3.93
N ASN A 117 7.66 -21.17 2.91
CA ASN A 117 6.31 -21.71 2.94
C ASN A 117 6.39 -23.22 2.71
N GLY A 118 6.36 -23.99 3.79
CA GLY A 118 6.11 -25.41 3.70
C GLY A 118 7.33 -26.33 3.71
N ILE A 119 8.45 -25.97 4.35
CA ILE A 119 9.41 -26.95 4.88
C ILE A 119 9.81 -26.56 6.30
N ASP A 120 9.50 -27.42 7.26
CA ASP A 120 9.99 -27.32 8.63
C ASP A 120 11.49 -27.64 8.65
N PRO A 121 12.36 -26.68 9.04
CA PRO A 121 13.81 -26.87 9.00
C PRO A 121 14.31 -27.90 10.02
N SER A 122 13.51 -28.25 11.03
CA SER A 122 13.87 -29.26 12.04
C SER A 122 13.60 -30.69 11.56
N THR A 123 12.61 -30.89 10.70
CA THR A 123 12.18 -32.21 10.22
C THR A 123 12.44 -32.43 8.73
N ASN A 124 12.74 -31.35 7.99
CA ASN A 124 12.84 -31.32 6.54
C ASN A 124 11.57 -31.86 5.83
N GLN A 125 10.42 -31.72 6.48
CA GLN A 125 9.10 -32.12 5.97
C GLN A 125 8.22 -30.89 5.75
N PRO A 126 7.17 -30.97 4.92
CA PRO A 126 6.21 -29.89 4.82
C PRO A 126 5.56 -29.55 6.16
N TRP A 127 5.42 -28.25 6.45
CA TRP A 127 4.64 -27.79 7.60
C TRP A 127 3.22 -28.34 7.50
N GLN A 128 2.76 -29.02 8.56
CA GLN A 128 1.40 -29.59 8.62
C GLN A 128 0.34 -28.50 8.84
N ASP A 129 0.73 -27.36 9.40
CA ASP A 129 -0.10 -26.18 9.56
C ASP A 129 0.04 -25.28 8.32
N ASN A 130 -1.05 -24.58 7.93
CA ASN A 130 -1.08 -23.63 6.82
C ASN A 130 -0.33 -22.32 7.15
N ILE A 131 0.91 -22.46 7.59
CA ILE A 131 1.82 -21.38 7.95
C ILE A 131 2.42 -20.88 6.63
N SER A 132 1.73 -19.94 5.99
CA SER A 132 2.24 -19.23 4.82
C SER A 132 2.41 -17.75 5.16
N GLY A 133 3.65 -17.27 5.01
CA GLY A 133 3.97 -15.85 5.04
C GLY A 133 3.85 -15.23 3.64
N PRO A 134 3.54 -13.92 3.54
CA PRO A 134 3.66 -13.21 2.28
C PRO A 134 5.13 -13.13 1.88
N ASP A 135 5.40 -13.19 0.59
CA ASP A 135 6.70 -12.82 0.03
C ASP A 135 6.99 -11.34 0.33
N ILE A 136 8.23 -11.02 0.71
CA ILE A 136 8.67 -9.63 0.91
C ILE A 136 9.53 -9.19 -0.27
N LEU A 137 9.19 -8.05 -0.87
CA LEU A 137 10.00 -7.39 -1.90
C LEU A 137 10.35 -5.97 -1.47
N ILE A 138 11.62 -5.60 -1.64
CA ILE A 138 12.13 -4.30 -1.19
C ILE A 138 12.96 -3.60 -2.26
N SER A 139 12.87 -2.27 -2.27
CA SER A 139 13.79 -1.38 -3.00
C SER A 139 14.58 -0.55 -2.00
N LYS A 140 15.89 -0.39 -2.27
CA LYS A 140 16.81 0.41 -1.45
C LYS A 140 17.28 1.63 -2.24
N ASN A 141 17.46 2.77 -1.57
CA ASN A 141 18.16 3.92 -2.14
C ASN A 141 19.68 3.70 -2.18
N ALA A 142 20.42 4.68 -2.70
CA ALA A 142 21.88 4.63 -2.81
C ALA A 142 22.59 4.49 -1.45
N GLN A 143 21.95 4.95 -0.37
CA GLN A 143 22.42 4.86 1.01
C GLN A 143 22.09 3.51 1.66
N GLY A 144 21.40 2.61 0.95
CA GLY A 144 21.00 1.30 1.44
C GLY A 144 19.72 1.30 2.30
N GLU A 145 19.02 2.42 2.39
CA GLU A 145 17.75 2.53 3.13
C GLU A 145 16.60 1.99 2.29
N ILE A 146 15.72 1.22 2.92
CA ILE A 146 14.55 0.65 2.25
C ILE A 146 13.48 1.73 2.06
N LYS A 147 13.20 2.09 0.81
CA LYS A 147 12.21 3.11 0.43
C LYS A 147 10.89 2.52 -0.05
N THR A 148 10.92 1.29 -0.55
CA THR A 148 9.75 0.55 -1.01
C THR A 148 9.71 -0.77 -0.24
N TYR A 149 8.54 -1.07 0.32
CA TYR A 149 8.26 -2.29 1.07
C TYR A 149 6.97 -2.93 0.58
N ILE A 150 7.08 -4.12 -0.01
CA ILE A 150 5.97 -4.81 -0.62
C ILE A 150 5.82 -6.19 0.01
N GLN A 151 4.63 -6.50 0.49
CA GLN A 151 4.26 -7.84 0.95
C GLN A 151 3.23 -8.40 0.00
N CYS A 152 3.55 -9.51 -0.67
CA CYS A 152 2.63 -10.16 -1.59
C CYS A 152 2.28 -11.55 -1.09
N ASP A 153 0.98 -11.86 -1.03
CA ASP A 153 0.52 -13.20 -0.72
C ASP A 153 1.14 -14.21 -1.69
N PHE A 154 1.44 -15.41 -1.18
CA PHE A 154 2.02 -16.49 -1.96
C PHE A 154 1.12 -16.88 -3.14
N ILE A 155 1.68 -17.56 -4.15
CA ILE A 155 0.93 -17.99 -5.33
C ILE A 155 -0.14 -19.03 -4.89
N GLY A 156 -1.39 -18.59 -4.86
CA GLY A 156 -2.59 -19.35 -4.52
C GLY A 156 -3.85 -18.59 -4.97
N ASP A 157 -5.00 -18.80 -4.30
CA ASP A 157 -6.27 -18.14 -4.65
C ASP A 157 -6.26 -16.63 -4.36
N VAL A 158 -5.52 -16.20 -3.35
CA VAL A 158 -5.33 -14.78 -3.02
C VAL A 158 -3.98 -14.32 -3.58
N GLN A 159 -4.02 -13.39 -4.52
CA GLN A 159 -2.83 -12.83 -5.17
C GLN A 159 -2.78 -11.33 -4.92
N GLN A 160 -2.73 -10.90 -3.66
CA GLN A 160 -2.74 -9.49 -3.31
C GLN A 160 -1.35 -9.04 -2.84
N CYS A 161 -0.98 -7.82 -3.20
CA CYS A 161 0.20 -7.14 -2.70
C CYS A 161 -0.22 -5.91 -1.89
N LYS A 162 0.38 -5.77 -0.71
CA LYS A 162 0.40 -4.54 0.09
C LYS A 162 1.72 -3.84 -0.19
N HIS A 163 1.69 -2.71 -0.86
CA HIS A 163 2.86 -1.95 -1.26
C HIS A 163 2.88 -0.62 -0.50
N GLN A 164 3.95 -0.40 0.24
CA GLN A 164 4.21 0.81 0.98
C GLN A 164 5.47 1.49 0.47
N PHE A 165 5.43 2.81 0.34
CA PHE A 165 6.61 3.59 -0.03
C PHE A 165 6.56 5.01 0.54
N TYR A 166 7.74 5.60 0.68
CA TYR A 166 7.91 7.01 1.03
C TYR A 166 8.29 7.81 -0.21
N LEU A 167 7.84 9.07 -0.27
CA LEU A 167 8.39 10.04 -1.21
C LEU A 167 9.56 10.79 -0.56
N ASP A 168 10.54 11.19 -1.36
CA ASP A 168 11.71 11.90 -0.85
C ASP A 168 11.43 13.39 -0.58
N ASN A 169 10.41 13.96 -1.23
CA ASN A 169 10.06 15.38 -1.15
C ASN A 169 8.94 15.71 -0.16
N LEU A 170 8.25 14.71 0.39
CA LEU A 170 7.08 14.90 1.26
C LEU A 170 7.13 13.91 2.43
N PRO A 171 6.86 14.35 3.68
CA PRO A 171 6.80 13.47 4.85
C PRO A 171 5.46 12.71 4.87
N ILE A 172 5.24 11.86 3.88
CA ILE A 172 4.04 11.04 3.75
C ILE A 172 4.38 9.57 3.54
N LEU A 173 3.56 8.71 4.12
CA LEU A 173 3.58 7.27 3.86
C LEU A 173 2.44 6.95 2.88
N ILE A 174 2.78 6.35 1.75
CA ILE A 174 1.79 5.90 0.78
C ILE A 174 1.63 4.40 0.92
N ARG A 175 0.39 3.93 0.96
CA ARG A 175 0.02 2.52 0.91
C ARG A 175 -0.88 2.30 -0.29
N ILE A 176 -0.60 1.27 -1.07
CA ILE A 176 -1.49 0.79 -2.13
C ILE A 176 -1.66 -0.72 -2.01
N THR A 177 -2.88 -1.16 -2.25
CA THR A 177 -3.21 -2.59 -2.36
C THR A 177 -3.60 -2.92 -3.79
N TYR A 178 -3.02 -3.96 -4.39
CA TYR A 178 -3.34 -4.38 -5.75
C TYR A 178 -3.07 -5.87 -5.99
N ASN A 179 -3.55 -6.41 -7.11
CA ASN A 179 -3.26 -7.80 -7.47
C ASN A 179 -1.80 -8.00 -7.90
N ARG A 180 -1.15 -9.06 -7.40
CA ARG A 180 0.26 -9.42 -7.63
C ARG A 180 0.67 -9.47 -9.10
N GLN A 181 -0.24 -9.75 -10.03
CA GLN A 181 0.07 -9.67 -11.47
C GLN A 181 0.52 -8.28 -11.94
N TYR A 182 0.14 -7.23 -11.21
CA TYR A 182 0.55 -5.85 -11.49
C TYR A 182 1.83 -5.42 -10.76
N LEU A 183 2.46 -6.31 -9.97
CA LEU A 183 3.73 -6.03 -9.29
C LEU A 183 4.83 -5.57 -10.25
N LYS A 184 4.83 -6.07 -11.49
CA LYS A 184 5.77 -5.64 -12.54
C LYS A 184 5.71 -4.13 -12.86
N LEU A 185 4.62 -3.46 -12.48
CA LEU A 185 4.39 -2.03 -12.70
C LEU A 185 4.75 -1.18 -11.46
N TRP A 186 5.31 -1.76 -10.40
CA TRP A 186 5.51 -1.08 -9.11
C TRP A 186 6.21 0.29 -9.22
N GLN A 187 7.28 0.39 -10.03
CA GLN A 187 8.01 1.67 -10.24
C GLN A 187 7.13 2.72 -10.92
N GLN A 188 6.37 2.29 -11.93
CA GLN A 188 5.46 3.18 -12.65
C GLN A 188 4.31 3.63 -11.74
N THR A 189 3.81 2.73 -10.90
CA THR A 189 2.80 3.04 -9.88
C THR A 189 3.30 4.10 -8.91
N GLU A 190 4.49 3.94 -8.32
CA GLU A 190 5.08 4.95 -7.42
C GLU A 190 5.23 6.31 -8.11
N LYS A 191 5.78 6.33 -9.33
CA LYS A 191 5.97 7.54 -10.13
C LYS A 191 4.65 8.25 -10.44
N ASN A 192 3.62 7.50 -10.84
CA ASN A 192 2.32 8.06 -11.18
C ASN A 192 1.62 8.62 -9.94
N ILE A 193 1.68 7.92 -8.81
CA ILE A 193 1.12 8.42 -7.56
C ILE A 193 1.82 9.72 -7.14
N ALA A 194 3.15 9.77 -7.18
CA ALA A 194 3.89 11.01 -6.91
C ALA A 194 3.41 12.15 -7.81
N SER A 195 3.26 11.90 -9.12
CA SER A 195 2.76 12.90 -10.06
C SER A 195 1.31 13.33 -9.80
N ILE A 196 0.45 12.42 -9.34
CA ILE A 196 -0.93 12.74 -8.96
C ILE A 196 -0.92 13.67 -7.75
N LEU A 197 -0.14 13.33 -6.73
CA LEU A 197 -0.02 14.14 -5.51
C LEU A 197 0.56 15.53 -5.81
N ASP A 198 1.60 15.62 -6.63
CA ASP A 198 2.18 16.90 -7.08
C ASP A 198 1.18 17.73 -7.93
N SER A 199 0.19 17.09 -8.56
CA SER A 199 -0.86 17.78 -9.31
C SER A 199 -1.93 18.40 -8.42
N TRP A 200 -2.07 17.92 -7.18
CA TRP A 200 -3.04 18.42 -6.20
C TRP A 200 -2.49 19.62 -5.44
N VAL A 201 -1.96 20.60 -6.17
CA VAL A 201 -1.60 21.89 -5.59
C VAL A 201 -2.89 22.58 -5.20
N VAL A 202 -3.07 22.93 -3.93
CA VAL A 202 -4.24 23.67 -3.43
C VAL A 202 -3.81 25.06 -2.96
N THR A 203 -4.61 26.07 -3.25
CA THR A 203 -4.45 27.42 -2.68
C THR A 203 -4.71 27.39 -1.18
N ASP A 204 -4.29 28.44 -0.47
CA ASP A 204 -4.63 28.68 0.94
C ASP A 204 -6.16 28.73 1.22
N LYS A 205 -6.97 28.80 0.16
CA LYS A 205 -8.44 28.79 0.20
C LYS A 205 -9.05 27.42 -0.17
N GLY A 206 -8.23 26.37 -0.32
CA GLY A 206 -8.66 25.01 -0.65
C GLY A 206 -9.00 24.77 -2.13
N ALA A 207 -8.73 25.73 -3.02
CA ALA A 207 -8.97 25.57 -4.46
C ALA A 207 -7.79 24.91 -5.16
N LEU A 208 -8.03 23.88 -5.99
CA LEU A 208 -7.01 23.23 -6.82
C LEU A 208 -6.40 24.23 -7.84
N ILE A 209 -5.08 24.41 -7.79
CA ILE A 209 -4.28 25.28 -8.65
C ILE A 209 -3.93 24.60 -9.98
N LYS A 210 -3.92 23.27 -10.03
CA LYS A 210 -3.67 22.49 -11.25
C LYS A 210 -4.77 21.44 -11.47
N LYS A 211 -5.03 21.14 -12.75
CA LYS A 211 -5.93 20.05 -13.16
C LYS A 211 -5.36 18.73 -12.62
N GLN A 212 -6.20 17.87 -12.04
CA GLN A 212 -5.78 16.54 -11.58
C GLN A 212 -5.02 15.84 -12.71
N ALA A 213 -3.86 15.28 -12.40
CA ALA A 213 -3.21 14.34 -13.30
C ALA A 213 -4.12 13.10 -13.43
N GLY A 214 -4.68 12.91 -14.61
CA GLY A 214 -5.57 11.82 -14.99
C GLY A 214 -5.92 11.96 -16.47
N LYS A 215 -5.32 11.11 -17.30
CA LYS A 215 -5.20 11.14 -18.78
C LYS A 215 -4.50 12.36 -19.42
N MET A 216 -3.38 12.05 -20.11
CA MET A 216 -3.33 12.18 -21.58
C MET A 216 -4.14 11.04 -22.20
#